data_AF-A0AAD1DLV2-F1
#
_entry.id   AF-A0AAD1DLV2-F1
#
_cell.length_a   1.000
_cell.length_b   1.000
_cell.length_c   1.000
_cell.angle_alpha   90.00
_cell.angle_beta   90.00
_cell.angle_gamma   90.00
#
_symmetry.space_group_name_H-M   'P 1'
#
loop_
_entity.id
_entity.type
_entity.pdbx_description
1 polymer ?
#
loop_
_entity_poly.entity_id
_entity_poly.type
_entity_poly.pdbx_seq_one_letter_code
_entity_poly.pdbx_strand_id
1 'polypeptide(L)'
;MSSTSEVGHAKNVANLQKIIQQVSTYSLYNPPIADITVASLQTLYTDANAKLTDVGDKRNANKNTIVARQTAFKNLSSTCTSIINLLEIVGLPQGTLDQARSLVRTIQGSSGKSNTPVEDGKEAPKSSSTSRQSFSSKAENFGLLLQMLSALPAYTPNEDSIKLQNLNSYHESLRAATLLVDQTESELNTKIIERDRILYTEETGVYAISLKIKKYVKSLYGATSPEYTTVSAIEFTNRK
;
A
#
# COMPACT_ATOMS: atom_id res chain seq x y z
N MET A 1 -9.89 4.04 -9.35
CA MET A 1 -9.64 3.88 -7.90
C MET A 1 -10.15 5.14 -7.23
N SER A 2 -11.42 5.13 -6.83
CA SER A 2 -12.06 6.23 -6.13
C SER A 2 -11.35 6.45 -4.79
N SER A 3 -10.79 7.64 -4.59
CA SER A 3 -10.25 8.06 -3.30
C SER A 3 -11.40 8.18 -2.30
N THR A 4 -11.72 7.09 -1.59
CA THR A 4 -12.48 7.17 -0.36
C THR A 4 -11.58 7.91 0.62
N SER A 5 -11.81 9.22 0.72
CA SER A 5 -10.83 10.16 1.24
C SER A 5 -10.56 9.84 2.71
N GLU A 6 -9.29 9.79 3.09
CA GLU A 6 -8.86 9.85 4.50
C GLU A 6 -9.51 11.04 5.23
N VAL A 7 -9.89 12.08 4.47
CA VAL A 7 -10.68 13.23 4.90
C VAL A 7 -12.02 12.81 5.53
N GLY A 8 -12.69 11.77 5.01
CA GLY A 8 -13.95 11.26 5.59
C GLY A 8 -13.77 10.63 6.96
N HIS A 9 -12.73 9.80 7.11
CA HIS A 9 -12.40 9.15 8.39
C HIS A 9 -12.02 10.19 9.45
N ALA A 10 -11.12 11.12 9.10
CA ALA A 10 -10.72 12.21 9.98
C ALA A 10 -11.90 13.13 10.33
N LYS A 11 -12.80 13.41 9.38
CA LYS A 11 -14.02 14.20 9.62
C LYS A 11 -14.95 13.52 10.62
N ASN A 12 -15.14 12.19 10.54
CA ASN A 12 -15.95 11.46 11.53
C ASN A 12 -15.35 11.56 12.94
N VAL A 13 -14.03 11.43 13.09
CA VAL A 13 -13.36 11.56 14.41
C VAL A 13 -13.42 12.99 14.93
N ALA A 14 -13.22 14.00 14.08
CA ALA A 14 -13.39 15.41 14.45
C ALA A 14 -14.85 15.72 14.85
N ASN A 15 -15.82 15.15 14.16
CA ASN A 15 -17.23 15.30 14.47
C ASN A 15 -17.62 14.55 15.76
N LEU A 16 -16.95 13.45 16.10
CA LEU A 16 -17.08 12.80 17.40
C LEU A 16 -16.65 13.75 18.53
N GLN A 17 -15.50 14.44 18.39
CA GLN A 17 -15.12 15.46 19.37
C GLN A 17 -16.17 16.56 19.47
N LYS A 18 -16.67 17.05 18.32
CA LYS A 18 -17.68 18.12 18.28
C LYS A 18 -18.97 17.72 19.01
N ILE A 19 -19.48 16.52 18.77
CA ILE A 19 -20.71 16.05 19.43
C ILE A 19 -20.48 15.83 20.93
N ILE A 20 -19.30 15.36 21.36
CA ILE A 20 -18.93 15.21 22.77
C ILE A 20 -18.96 16.56 23.48
N GLN A 21 -18.32 17.58 22.89
CA GLN A 21 -18.33 18.94 23.46
C GLN A 21 -19.76 19.47 23.57
N GLN A 22 -20.58 19.24 22.54
CA GLN A 22 -21.96 19.71 22.53
C GLN A 22 -22.84 19.04 23.60
N VAL A 23 -22.77 17.72 23.76
CA VAL A 23 -23.59 17.03 24.77
C VAL A 23 -23.11 17.27 26.20
N SER A 24 -21.83 17.63 26.37
CA SER A 24 -21.29 18.00 27.68
C SER A 24 -21.88 19.31 28.22
N THR A 25 -22.46 20.17 27.36
CA THR A 25 -23.16 21.38 27.81
C THR A 25 -24.63 21.13 28.19
N TYR A 26 -25.15 19.93 27.95
CA TYR A 26 -26.55 19.60 28.18
C TYR A 26 -26.76 19.01 29.57
N SER A 27 -27.40 19.78 30.46
CA SER A 27 -27.62 19.39 31.86
C SER A 27 -28.48 18.12 32.04
N LEU A 28 -29.34 17.80 31.07
CA LEU A 28 -30.20 16.60 31.09
C LEU A 28 -29.52 15.36 30.51
N TYR A 29 -28.30 15.48 29.99
CA TYR A 29 -27.60 14.38 29.34
C TYR A 29 -27.09 13.37 30.38
N ASN A 30 -27.87 12.31 30.63
CA ASN A 30 -27.53 11.24 31.57
C ASN A 30 -27.96 9.87 31.00
N PRO A 31 -27.22 9.34 30.01
CA PRO A 31 -27.65 8.18 29.24
C PRO A 31 -27.72 6.91 30.08
N PRO A 32 -28.73 6.04 29.84
CA PRO A 32 -28.89 4.79 30.57
C PRO A 32 -27.93 3.68 30.11
N ILE A 33 -27.21 3.90 29.00
CA ILE A 33 -26.23 2.95 28.44
C ILE A 33 -24.82 3.52 28.58
N ALA A 34 -23.86 2.67 28.95
CA ALA A 34 -22.48 3.07 29.19
C ALA A 34 -21.79 3.66 27.95
N ASP A 35 -22.04 3.08 26.77
CA ASP A 35 -21.33 3.39 25.52
C ASP A 35 -21.46 4.85 25.04
N ILE A 36 -22.49 5.58 25.50
CA ILE A 36 -22.70 6.99 25.13
C ILE A 36 -22.51 7.96 26.30
N THR A 37 -22.00 7.48 27.44
CA THR A 37 -21.56 8.37 28.53
C THR A 37 -20.40 9.24 28.06
N VAL A 38 -20.29 10.47 28.58
CA VAL A 38 -19.21 11.40 28.17
C VAL A 38 -17.82 10.77 28.36
N ALA A 39 -17.62 10.00 29.44
CA ALA A 39 -16.37 9.29 29.69
C ALA A 39 -16.06 8.25 28.60
N SER A 40 -17.01 7.35 28.28
CA SER A 40 -16.82 6.35 27.23
C SER A 40 -16.61 6.98 25.85
N LEU A 41 -17.28 8.09 25.56
CA LEU A 41 -17.10 8.82 24.30
C LEU A 41 -15.70 9.44 24.18
N GLN A 42 -15.15 9.97 25.28
CA GLN A 42 -13.77 10.48 25.29
C GLN A 42 -12.76 9.36 25.05
N THR A 43 -12.93 8.19 25.66
CA THR A 43 -12.11 7.00 25.37
C THR A 43 -12.20 6.62 23.89
N LEU A 44 -13.42 6.54 23.33
CA LEU A 44 -13.63 6.22 21.92
C LEU A 44 -12.95 7.24 21.00
N TYR A 45 -12.99 8.53 21.34
CA TYR A 45 -12.31 9.58 20.59
C TYR A 45 -10.78 9.41 20.62
N THR A 46 -10.20 9.19 21.80
CA THR A 46 -8.75 8.96 21.95
C THR A 46 -8.30 7.74 21.14
N ASP A 47 -9.03 6.63 21.24
CA ASP A 47 -8.71 5.41 20.52
C ASP A 47 -8.86 5.59 19.00
N ALA A 48 -9.94 6.25 18.54
CA ALA A 48 -10.16 6.50 17.12
C ALA A 48 -9.07 7.42 16.53
N ASN A 49 -8.64 8.43 17.28
CA ASN A 49 -7.54 9.31 16.87
C ASN A 49 -6.21 8.56 16.78
N ALA A 50 -5.91 7.69 17.76
CA ALA A 50 -4.72 6.83 17.71
C ALA A 50 -4.71 5.93 16.47
N LYS A 51 -5.85 5.33 16.11
CA LYS A 51 -5.96 4.51 14.88
C LYS A 51 -5.77 5.29 13.59
N LEU A 52 -6.17 6.57 13.55
CA LEU A 52 -5.87 7.44 12.40
C LEU A 52 -4.38 7.71 12.27
N THR A 53 -3.69 8.01 13.38
CA THR A 53 -2.24 8.20 13.41
C THR A 53 -1.50 6.94 12.97
N ASP A 54 -1.85 5.77 13.52
CA ASP A 54 -1.23 4.48 13.17
C ASP A 54 -1.29 4.21 11.65
N VAL A 55 -2.45 4.45 11.02
CA VAL A 55 -2.62 4.28 9.57
C VAL A 55 -1.75 5.28 8.80
N GLY A 56 -1.66 6.53 9.25
CA GLY A 56 -0.78 7.54 8.67
C GLY A 56 0.68 7.12 8.67
N ASP A 57 1.17 6.65 9.82
CA ASP A 57 2.56 6.25 10.01
C ASP A 57 2.92 5.03 9.16
N LYS A 58 2.07 3.99 9.16
CA LYS A 58 2.30 2.79 8.35
C LYS A 58 2.17 3.05 6.86
N ARG A 59 1.32 4.01 6.45
CA ARG A 59 1.25 4.44 5.05
C ARG A 59 2.54 5.13 4.61
N ASN A 60 3.11 5.99 5.44
CA ASN A 60 4.38 6.64 5.16
C ASN A 60 5.53 5.64 5.11
N ALA A 61 5.56 4.68 6.03
CA ALA A 61 6.53 3.58 6.02
C ALA A 61 6.47 2.78 4.70
N ASN A 62 5.27 2.38 4.27
CA ASN A 62 5.09 1.67 2.99
C ASN A 62 5.55 2.51 1.79
N LYS A 63 5.19 3.80 1.73
CA LYS A 63 5.67 4.71 0.68
C LYS A 63 7.20 4.77 0.63
N ASN A 64 7.85 4.86 1.78
CA ASN A 64 9.32 4.90 1.86
C ASN A 64 9.94 3.59 1.35
N THR A 65 9.39 2.43 1.72
CA THR A 65 9.88 1.13 1.21
C THR A 65 9.67 0.97 -0.30
N ILE A 66 8.57 1.49 -0.86
CA ILE A 66 8.33 1.49 -2.30
C ILE A 66 9.42 2.32 -3.04
N VAL A 67 9.73 3.51 -2.53
CA VAL A 67 10.78 4.38 -3.09
C VAL A 67 12.16 3.73 -2.95
N ALA A 68 12.46 3.13 -1.81
CA ALA A 68 13.70 2.40 -1.58
C ALA A 68 13.86 1.23 -2.56
N ARG A 69 12.81 0.42 -2.77
CA ARG A 69 12.79 -0.65 -3.77
C ARG A 69 13.03 -0.12 -5.18
N GLN A 70 12.32 0.92 -5.59
CA GLN A 70 12.54 1.54 -6.91
C GLN A 70 13.98 2.00 -7.09
N THR A 71 14.57 2.58 -6.05
CA THR A 71 15.96 3.05 -6.05
C THR A 71 16.95 1.89 -6.16
N ALA A 72 16.75 0.82 -5.40
CA ALA A 72 17.60 -0.37 -5.43
C ALA A 72 17.65 -1.00 -6.83
N PHE A 73 16.52 -1.04 -7.54
CA PHE A 73 16.43 -1.61 -8.89
C PHE A 73 16.90 -0.67 -10.02
N LYS A 74 17.22 0.59 -9.74
CA LYS A 74 17.56 1.60 -10.77
C LYS A 74 18.76 1.18 -11.64
N ASN A 75 19.76 0.55 -11.02
CA ASN A 75 21.00 0.16 -11.68
C ASN A 75 20.95 -1.27 -12.25
N LEU A 76 19.86 -2.02 -12.04
CA LEU A 76 19.79 -3.42 -12.47
C LEU A 76 19.99 -3.57 -13.98
N SER A 77 19.36 -2.70 -14.77
CA SER A 77 19.48 -2.74 -16.23
C SER A 77 20.90 -2.45 -16.70
N SER A 78 21.57 -1.45 -16.14
CA SER A 78 22.95 -1.11 -16.52
C SER A 78 23.94 -2.20 -16.10
N THR A 79 23.78 -2.77 -14.90
CA THR A 79 24.58 -3.92 -14.46
C THR A 79 24.41 -5.11 -15.40
N CYS A 80 23.19 -5.43 -15.83
CA CYS A 80 22.95 -6.50 -16.80
C CYS A 80 23.63 -6.23 -18.15
N THR A 81 23.63 -4.98 -18.62
CA THR A 81 24.33 -4.59 -19.85
C THR A 81 25.84 -4.76 -19.71
N SER A 82 26.43 -4.35 -18.58
CA SER A 82 27.87 -4.56 -18.31
C SER A 82 28.25 -6.04 -18.29
N ILE A 83 27.39 -6.91 -17.72
CA ILE A 83 27.59 -8.35 -17.74
C ILE A 83 27.66 -8.87 -19.18
N ILE A 84 26.68 -8.53 -20.03
CA ILE A 84 26.64 -8.99 -21.43
C ILE A 84 27.88 -8.55 -22.20
N ASN A 85 28.26 -7.27 -22.08
CA ASN A 85 29.42 -6.73 -22.78
C ASN A 85 30.72 -7.44 -22.36
N LEU A 86 30.86 -7.82 -21.08
CA LEU A 86 32.00 -8.63 -20.66
C LEU A 86 31.96 -10.03 -21.29
N LEU A 87 30.81 -10.72 -21.23
CA LEU A 87 30.67 -12.07 -21.78
C LEU A 87 31.01 -12.13 -23.28
N GLU A 88 30.69 -11.09 -24.04
CA GLU A 88 31.03 -10.98 -25.47
C GLU A 88 32.54 -10.91 -25.72
N ILE A 89 33.32 -10.36 -24.79
CA ILE A 89 34.78 -10.25 -24.90
C ILE A 89 35.48 -11.55 -24.48
N VAL A 90 34.88 -12.30 -23.55
CA VAL A 90 35.46 -13.55 -23.00
C VAL A 90 35.44 -14.71 -24.02
N GLY A 91 34.77 -14.56 -25.16
CA GLY A 91 34.82 -15.55 -26.25
C GLY A 91 34.01 -16.83 -25.96
N LEU A 92 32.84 -16.68 -25.34
CA LEU A 92 31.95 -17.80 -25.03
C LEU A 92 31.23 -18.35 -26.27
N PRO A 93 30.77 -19.62 -26.27
CA PRO A 93 29.94 -20.17 -27.34
C PRO A 93 28.69 -19.33 -27.59
N GLN A 94 28.29 -19.21 -28.87
CA GLN A 94 27.15 -18.37 -29.26
C GLN A 94 25.85 -18.73 -28.52
N GLY A 95 25.57 -20.02 -28.33
CA GLY A 95 24.38 -20.47 -27.59
C GLY A 95 24.36 -20.00 -26.13
N THR A 96 25.53 -19.92 -25.47
CA THR A 96 25.67 -19.38 -24.12
C THR A 96 25.40 -17.88 -24.12
N LEU A 97 25.97 -17.12 -25.08
CA LEU A 97 25.70 -15.68 -25.19
C LEU A 97 24.21 -15.39 -25.46
N ASP A 98 23.57 -16.17 -26.31
CA ASP A 98 22.15 -16.02 -26.64
C ASP A 98 21.25 -16.29 -25.41
N GLN A 99 21.60 -17.30 -24.60
CA GLN A 99 20.92 -17.56 -23.34
C GLN A 99 21.04 -16.39 -22.36
N ALA A 100 22.25 -15.84 -22.18
CA ALA A 100 22.46 -14.67 -21.31
C ALA A 100 21.67 -13.45 -21.82
N ARG A 101 21.70 -13.17 -23.13
CA ARG A 101 20.93 -12.09 -23.76
C ARG A 101 19.43 -12.26 -23.55
N SER A 102 18.91 -13.48 -23.64
CA SER A 102 17.50 -13.79 -23.38
C SER A 102 17.09 -13.47 -21.94
N LEU A 103 17.91 -13.86 -20.95
CA LEU A 103 17.68 -13.53 -19.55
C LEU A 103 17.72 -12.01 -19.32
N VAL A 104 18.73 -11.30 -19.85
CA VAL A 104 18.84 -9.84 -19.71
C VAL A 104 17.66 -9.11 -20.35
N ARG A 105 17.21 -9.55 -21.54
CA ARG A 105 16.00 -9.00 -22.18
C ARG A 105 14.76 -9.19 -21.32
N THR A 106 14.66 -10.31 -20.61
CA THR A 106 13.57 -10.58 -19.67
C THR A 106 13.63 -9.66 -18.45
N ILE A 107 14.81 -9.45 -17.87
CA ILE A 107 15.04 -8.55 -16.72
C ILE A 107 14.72 -7.09 -17.07
N GLN A 108 15.18 -6.62 -18.22
CA GLN A 108 14.99 -5.23 -18.67
C GLN A 108 13.58 -4.98 -19.20
N GLY A 109 12.87 -6.05 -19.57
CA GLY A 109 11.60 -6.00 -20.26
C GLY A 109 11.80 -5.88 -21.77
N SER A 110 10.98 -6.59 -22.55
CA SER A 110 11.02 -6.46 -23.99
C SER A 110 10.52 -5.08 -24.41
N SER A 111 11.36 -4.28 -25.05
CA SER A 111 10.92 -3.20 -25.95
C SER A 111 10.34 -3.83 -27.23
N GLY A 112 9.31 -4.66 -27.09
CA GLY A 112 8.61 -5.31 -28.19
C GLY A 112 7.23 -4.70 -28.32
N LYS A 113 7.12 -3.55 -29.01
CA LYS A 113 5.84 -3.27 -29.67
C LYS A 113 5.66 -4.37 -30.72
N SER A 114 4.78 -5.32 -30.44
CA SER A 114 4.16 -6.10 -31.51
C SER A 114 3.31 -5.11 -32.31
N ASN A 115 3.87 -4.52 -33.36
CA ASN A 115 3.09 -3.87 -34.40
C ASN A 115 2.45 -4.99 -35.25
N THR A 116 1.52 -5.72 -34.68
CA THR A 116 0.55 -6.48 -35.46
C THR A 116 -0.52 -5.48 -35.91
N PRO A 117 -0.68 -5.20 -37.22
CA PRO A 117 -1.78 -4.38 -37.69
C PRO A 117 -3.09 -5.06 -37.28
N VAL A 118 -3.99 -4.31 -36.64
CA VAL A 118 -5.35 -4.77 -36.37
C VAL A 118 -6.09 -4.75 -37.71
N GLU A 119 -6.54 -5.91 -38.17
CA GLU A 119 -7.46 -6.01 -39.30
C GLU A 119 -8.83 -5.44 -38.88
N ASP A 120 -9.39 -4.56 -39.71
CA ASP A 120 -10.55 -3.72 -39.39
C ASP A 120 -11.79 -4.59 -39.11
N GLY A 121 -12.41 -4.44 -37.93
CA GLY A 121 -13.71 -5.05 -37.60
C GLY A 121 -13.76 -6.15 -36.53
N LYS A 122 -12.69 -6.44 -35.77
CA LYS A 122 -12.77 -7.28 -34.55
C LYS A 122 -12.51 -6.46 -33.29
N GLU A 123 -13.36 -6.67 -32.27
CA GLU A 123 -13.15 -6.10 -30.93
C GLU A 123 -11.73 -6.40 -30.45
N ALA A 124 -11.03 -5.36 -30.01
CA ALA A 124 -9.69 -5.49 -29.45
C ALA A 124 -9.73 -6.52 -28.30
N PRO A 125 -8.84 -7.53 -28.30
CA PRO A 125 -8.79 -8.46 -27.17
C PRO A 125 -8.56 -7.65 -25.90
N LYS A 126 -9.42 -7.87 -24.89
CA LYS A 126 -9.25 -7.28 -23.56
C LYS A 126 -7.84 -7.61 -23.09
N SER A 127 -6.96 -6.62 -23.14
CA SER A 127 -5.58 -6.75 -22.68
C SER A 127 -5.62 -6.89 -21.17
N SER A 128 -5.74 -8.12 -20.68
CA SER A 128 -5.29 -8.45 -19.33
C SER A 128 -3.78 -8.36 -19.35
N SER A 129 -3.27 -7.14 -19.24
CA SER A 129 -1.85 -6.89 -19.01
C SER A 129 -1.52 -7.35 -17.59
N THR A 130 -1.40 -8.67 -17.41
CA THR A 130 -0.65 -9.25 -16.30
C THR A 130 0.80 -8.91 -16.59
N SER A 131 1.23 -7.73 -16.15
CA SER A 131 2.60 -7.26 -16.29
C SER A 131 3.56 -8.37 -15.83
N ARG A 132 4.26 -9.00 -16.78
CA ARG A 132 5.34 -9.97 -16.53
C ARG A 132 6.63 -9.27 -16.03
N GLN A 133 6.50 -8.09 -15.42
CA GLN A 133 7.59 -7.19 -15.03
C GLN A 133 7.45 -6.75 -13.57
N SER A 134 7.09 -7.68 -12.68
CA SER A 134 7.13 -7.40 -11.24
C SER A 134 8.58 -7.27 -10.76
N PHE A 135 8.80 -6.51 -9.68
CA PHE A 135 10.13 -6.42 -9.04
C PHE A 135 10.63 -7.80 -8.59
N SER A 136 9.73 -8.65 -8.08
CA SER A 136 10.01 -10.04 -7.72
C SER A 136 10.51 -10.84 -8.92
N SER A 137 9.80 -10.80 -10.05
CA SER A 137 10.21 -11.48 -11.28
C SER A 137 11.55 -10.98 -11.80
N LYS A 138 11.85 -9.67 -11.69
CA LYS A 138 13.16 -9.13 -12.08
C LYS A 138 14.29 -9.66 -11.20
N ALA A 139 14.08 -9.73 -9.89
CA ALA A 139 15.06 -10.30 -8.97
C ALA A 139 15.29 -11.79 -9.26
N GLU A 140 14.23 -12.58 -9.47
CA GLU A 140 14.33 -14.00 -9.82
C GLU A 140 15.12 -14.23 -11.11
N ASN A 141 14.80 -13.49 -12.19
CA ASN A 141 15.52 -13.62 -13.45
C ASN A 141 16.98 -13.18 -13.32
N PHE A 142 17.27 -12.17 -12.48
CA PHE A 142 18.64 -11.80 -12.17
C PHE A 142 19.38 -12.93 -11.43
N GLY A 143 18.74 -13.59 -10.46
CA GLY A 143 19.28 -14.78 -9.81
C GLY A 143 19.61 -15.91 -10.79
N LEU A 144 18.74 -16.18 -11.77
CA LEU A 144 19.02 -17.14 -12.84
C LEU A 144 20.24 -16.75 -13.68
N LEU A 145 20.40 -15.45 -13.99
CA LEU A 145 21.60 -14.95 -14.66
C LEU A 145 22.86 -15.20 -13.79
N LEU A 146 22.82 -14.93 -12.49
CA LEU A 146 23.97 -15.16 -11.60
C LEU A 146 24.32 -16.66 -11.48
N GLN A 147 23.31 -17.53 -11.43
CA GLN A 147 23.53 -18.97 -11.46
C GLN A 147 24.25 -19.41 -12.74
N MET A 148 23.84 -18.88 -13.89
CA MET A 148 24.52 -19.13 -15.16
C MET A 148 25.96 -18.63 -15.13
N LEU A 149 26.22 -17.41 -14.63
CA LEU A 149 27.57 -16.85 -14.50
C LEU A 149 28.46 -17.71 -13.59
N SER A 150 27.91 -18.24 -12.50
CA SER A 150 28.67 -19.09 -11.57
C SER A 150 29.13 -20.41 -12.18
N ALA A 151 28.44 -20.89 -13.22
CA ALA A 151 28.79 -22.11 -13.94
C ALA A 151 29.84 -21.88 -15.05
N LEU A 152 30.24 -20.63 -15.31
CA LEU A 152 31.19 -20.27 -16.36
C LEU A 152 32.58 -20.02 -15.75
N PRO A 153 33.56 -20.94 -15.93
CA PRO A 153 34.92 -20.74 -15.41
C PRO A 153 35.61 -19.50 -16.00
N ALA A 154 35.21 -19.09 -17.21
CA ALA A 154 35.78 -17.94 -17.90
C ALA A 154 35.26 -16.59 -17.37
N TYR A 155 34.26 -16.59 -16.47
CA TYR A 155 33.72 -15.36 -15.90
C TYR A 155 34.62 -14.84 -14.76
N THR A 156 35.67 -14.11 -15.13
CA THR A 156 36.64 -13.51 -14.19
C THR A 156 36.73 -11.98 -14.35
N PRO A 157 35.68 -11.23 -13.97
CA PRO A 157 35.67 -9.76 -14.06
C PRO A 157 36.69 -9.10 -13.13
N ASN A 158 37.27 -8.01 -13.60
CA ASN A 158 38.16 -7.17 -12.78
C ASN A 158 37.38 -6.08 -12.04
N GLU A 159 36.29 -5.60 -12.63
CA GLU A 159 35.45 -4.52 -12.14
C GLU A 159 34.56 -5.00 -10.99
N ASP A 160 34.63 -4.30 -9.85
CA ASP A 160 33.89 -4.68 -8.64
C ASP A 160 32.38 -4.73 -8.86
N SER A 161 31.82 -3.88 -9.72
CA SER A 161 30.37 -3.80 -9.98
C SER A 161 29.78 -5.07 -10.62
N ILE A 162 30.61 -5.91 -11.23
CA ILE A 162 30.21 -7.14 -11.90
C ILE A 162 30.93 -8.38 -11.35
N LYS A 163 31.70 -8.27 -10.26
CA LYS A 163 32.19 -9.46 -9.54
C LYS A 163 31.03 -10.27 -8.97
N LEU A 164 31.09 -11.60 -9.12
CA LEU A 164 29.99 -12.50 -8.72
C LEU A 164 29.60 -12.33 -7.25
N GLN A 165 30.56 -12.11 -6.34
CA GLN A 165 30.28 -11.81 -4.93
C GLN A 165 29.43 -10.54 -4.76
N ASN A 166 29.78 -9.46 -5.44
CA ASN A 166 29.07 -8.18 -5.35
C ASN A 166 27.70 -8.26 -6.05
N LEU A 167 27.60 -8.99 -7.15
CA LEU A 167 26.33 -9.25 -7.82
C LEU A 167 25.37 -10.07 -6.94
N ASN A 168 25.87 -11.07 -6.21
CA ASN A 168 25.07 -11.83 -5.24
C ASN A 168 24.59 -10.94 -4.09
N SER A 169 25.47 -10.12 -3.51
CA SER A 169 25.07 -9.12 -2.50
C SER A 169 24.00 -8.16 -3.03
N TYR A 170 24.15 -7.73 -4.29
CA TYR A 170 23.16 -6.88 -4.94
C TYR A 170 21.82 -7.63 -5.13
N HIS A 171 21.82 -8.87 -5.62
CA HIS A 171 20.63 -9.70 -5.74
C HIS A 171 19.87 -9.86 -4.41
N GLU A 172 20.58 -10.16 -3.31
CA GLU A 172 19.97 -10.25 -1.99
C GLU A 172 19.37 -8.92 -1.53
N SER A 173 20.01 -7.79 -1.85
CA SER A 173 19.45 -6.47 -1.57
C SER A 173 18.14 -6.20 -2.34
N LEU A 174 18.03 -6.67 -3.59
CA LEU A 174 16.83 -6.56 -4.41
C LEU A 174 15.67 -7.39 -3.84
N ARG A 175 15.97 -8.62 -3.40
CA ARG A 175 14.98 -9.50 -2.74
C ARG A 175 14.52 -8.92 -1.41
N ALA A 176 15.45 -8.47 -0.57
CA ALA A 176 15.14 -7.85 0.71
C ALA A 176 14.27 -6.60 0.55
N ALA A 177 14.62 -5.71 -0.39
CA ALA A 177 13.82 -4.51 -0.67
C ALA A 177 12.41 -4.83 -1.17
N THR A 178 12.25 -5.95 -1.90
CA THR A 178 10.94 -6.43 -2.34
C THR A 178 10.10 -6.96 -1.19
N LEU A 179 10.69 -7.83 -0.36
CA LEU A 179 10.06 -8.38 0.83
C LEU A 179 9.62 -7.29 1.83
N LEU A 180 10.44 -6.26 2.03
CA LEU A 180 10.11 -5.15 2.93
C LEU A 180 8.86 -4.39 2.49
N VAL A 181 8.61 -4.26 1.18
CA VAL A 181 7.36 -3.63 0.69
C VAL A 181 6.15 -4.52 1.02
N ASP A 182 6.26 -5.83 0.81
CA ASP A 182 5.16 -6.75 1.10
C ASP A 182 4.84 -6.77 2.61
N GLN A 183 5.87 -6.70 3.46
CA GLN A 183 5.73 -6.60 4.91
C GLN A 183 5.03 -5.30 5.33
N THR A 184 5.50 -4.14 4.88
CA THR A 184 4.89 -2.85 5.24
C THR A 184 3.49 -2.67 4.68
N GLU A 185 3.20 -3.26 3.51
CA GLU A 185 1.84 -3.32 2.95
C GLU A 185 0.91 -4.17 3.82
N SER A 186 1.35 -5.35 4.26
CA SER A 186 0.58 -6.20 5.17
C SER A 186 0.30 -5.51 6.52
N GLU A 187 1.29 -4.81 7.08
CA GLU A 187 1.12 -4.02 8.30
C GLU A 187 0.11 -2.88 8.11
N LEU A 188 0.21 -2.14 6.99
CA LEU A 188 -0.73 -1.07 6.66
C LEU A 188 -2.17 -1.60 6.53
N ASN A 189 -2.36 -2.72 5.84
CA ASN A 189 -3.68 -3.34 5.67
C ASN A 189 -4.30 -3.72 7.02
N THR A 190 -3.50 -4.25 7.95
CA THR A 190 -3.94 -4.55 9.31
C THR A 190 -4.42 -3.29 10.04
N LYS A 191 -3.67 -2.18 9.94
CA LYS A 191 -4.07 -0.90 10.57
C LYS A 191 -5.31 -0.27 9.94
N ILE A 192 -5.49 -0.42 8.63
CA ILE A 192 -6.72 0.00 7.94
C ILE A 192 -7.93 -0.79 8.50
N ILE A 193 -7.79 -2.10 8.69
CA ILE A 193 -8.85 -2.94 9.28
C ILE A 193 -9.15 -2.50 10.73
N GLU A 194 -8.13 -2.27 11.55
CA GLU A 194 -8.31 -1.79 12.93
C GLU A 194 -9.04 -0.44 12.98
N ARG A 195 -8.67 0.50 12.10
CA ARG A 195 -9.35 1.79 11.96
C ARG A 195 -10.81 1.60 11.51
N ASP A 196 -11.05 0.75 10.53
CA ASP A 196 -12.41 0.53 10.03
C ASP A 196 -13.30 -0.11 11.10
N ARG A 197 -12.75 -1.00 11.93
CA ARG A 197 -13.45 -1.57 13.09
C ARG A 197 -13.89 -0.47 14.05
N ILE A 198 -13.00 0.44 14.46
CA ILE A 198 -13.38 1.46 15.44
C ILE A 198 -14.36 2.49 14.87
N LEU A 199 -14.32 2.77 13.56
CA LEU A 199 -15.19 3.77 12.95
C LEU A 199 -16.57 3.22 12.54
N TYR A 200 -16.63 1.96 12.10
CA TYR A 200 -17.77 1.44 11.33
C TYR A 200 -18.34 0.10 11.82
N THR A 201 -17.82 -0.49 12.91
CA THR A 201 -18.46 -1.70 13.48
C THR A 201 -19.90 -1.41 13.85
N GLU A 202 -20.79 -2.36 13.54
CA GLU A 202 -22.20 -2.27 13.92
C GLU A 202 -22.33 -2.09 15.43
N GLU A 203 -23.28 -1.23 15.83
CA GLU A 203 -23.58 -0.88 17.23
C GLU A 203 -22.49 -0.16 18.03
N THR A 204 -21.20 -0.41 17.78
CA THR A 204 -20.08 0.06 18.62
C THR A 204 -19.15 1.06 17.93
N GLY A 205 -19.15 1.11 16.60
CA GLY A 205 -18.31 2.04 15.85
C GLY A 205 -18.75 3.49 16.00
N VAL A 206 -17.84 4.44 15.78
CA VAL A 206 -18.10 5.89 15.86
C VAL A 206 -19.38 6.30 15.13
N TYR A 207 -19.61 5.76 13.92
CA TYR A 207 -20.84 6.03 13.18
C TYR A 207 -22.10 5.59 13.95
N ALA A 208 -22.16 4.34 14.43
CA ALA A 208 -23.31 3.81 15.16
C ALA A 208 -23.54 4.55 16.50
N ILE A 209 -22.46 4.81 17.24
CA ILE A 209 -22.49 5.57 18.50
C ILE A 209 -23.03 6.99 18.28
N SER A 210 -22.63 7.65 17.19
CA SER A 210 -23.16 8.99 16.85
C SER A 210 -24.68 9.01 16.67
N LEU A 211 -25.25 7.95 16.07
CA LEU A 211 -26.69 7.81 15.91
C LEU A 211 -27.40 7.57 17.24
N LYS A 212 -26.79 6.79 18.15
CA LYS A 212 -27.31 6.57 19.51
C LYS A 212 -27.35 7.88 20.30
N ILE A 213 -26.28 8.68 20.24
CA ILE A 213 -26.24 10.01 20.88
C ILE A 213 -27.37 10.89 20.34
N LYS A 214 -27.52 11.00 19.01
CA LYS A 214 -28.58 11.80 18.38
C LYS A 214 -29.98 11.36 18.81
N LYS A 215 -30.25 10.06 18.84
CA LYS A 215 -31.54 9.51 19.30
C LYS A 215 -31.80 9.83 20.77
N TYR A 216 -30.77 9.72 21.61
CA TYR A 216 -30.90 10.01 23.04
C TYR A 216 -31.18 11.51 23.28
N VAL A 217 -30.43 12.41 22.65
CA VAL A 217 -30.71 13.86 22.70
C VAL A 217 -32.13 14.17 22.20
N LYS A 218 -32.57 13.52 21.11
CA LYS A 218 -33.95 13.65 20.62
C LYS A 218 -34.99 13.22 21.65
N SER A 219 -34.72 12.17 22.41
CA SER A 219 -35.64 11.66 23.43
C SER A 219 -35.73 12.57 24.65
N LEU A 220 -34.65 13.28 24.98
CA LEU A 220 -34.59 14.21 26.12
C LEU A 220 -35.30 15.54 25.82
N TYR A 221 -34.99 16.14 24.66
CA TYR A 221 -35.39 17.50 24.34
C TYR A 221 -36.54 17.59 23.33
N GLY A 222 -36.83 16.50 22.61
CA GLY A 222 -37.83 16.46 21.55
C GLY A 222 -37.26 16.80 20.16
N ALA A 223 -38.01 16.41 19.12
CA ALA A 223 -37.55 16.47 17.72
C ALA A 223 -37.39 17.87 17.14
N THR A 224 -38.07 18.88 17.71
CA THR A 224 -38.07 20.27 17.25
C THR A 224 -37.22 21.19 18.15
N SER A 225 -36.50 20.62 19.11
CA SER A 225 -35.68 21.38 20.04
C SER A 225 -34.44 21.98 19.37
N PRO A 226 -33.97 23.16 19.82
CA PRO A 226 -32.68 23.70 19.41
C PRO A 226 -31.53 22.72 19.68
N GLU A 227 -31.53 22.03 20.82
CA GLU A 227 -30.52 21.06 21.24
C GLU A 227 -30.40 19.90 20.25
N TYR A 228 -31.53 19.28 19.90
CA TYR A 228 -31.52 18.21 18.92
C TYR A 228 -31.12 18.72 17.53
N THR A 229 -31.55 19.92 17.14
CA THR A 229 -31.18 20.53 15.84
C THR A 229 -29.66 20.69 15.73
N THR A 230 -29.00 21.21 16.77
CA THR A 230 -27.54 21.37 16.79
C THR A 230 -26.80 20.04 16.67
N VAL A 231 -27.18 19.03 17.45
CA VAL A 231 -26.53 17.71 17.44
C VAL A 231 -26.80 16.98 16.12
N SER A 232 -28.02 17.06 15.60
CA SER A 232 -28.43 16.36 14.38
C SER A 232 -27.69 16.86 13.13
N ALA A 233 -27.34 18.15 13.08
CA ALA A 233 -26.57 18.78 12.01
C ALA A 233 -25.11 18.31 11.92
N ILE A 234 -24.57 17.66 12.96
CA ILE A 234 -23.21 17.10 12.93
C ILE A 234 -23.23 15.82 12.09
N GLU A 235 -22.69 15.86 10.88
CA GLU A 235 -22.76 14.75 9.94
C GLU A 235 -21.75 13.63 10.26
N PHE A 236 -22.20 12.39 10.22
CA PHE A 236 -21.33 11.22 10.22
C PHE A 236 -21.63 10.40 8.98
N THR A 237 -20.59 9.90 8.31
CA THR A 237 -20.74 9.08 7.11
C THR A 237 -20.36 7.63 7.41
N ASN A 238 -21.14 6.68 6.89
CA ASN A 238 -20.77 5.27 6.94
C ASN A 238 -19.84 4.92 5.76
N ARG A 239 -19.15 3.78 5.86
CA ARG A 239 -18.45 3.19 4.72
C ARG A 239 -19.47 2.81 3.64
N LYS A 240 -19.26 3.27 2.40
CA LYS A 240 -20.00 2.82 1.22
C LYS A 240 -19.53 1.45 0.78
#